data_AF-A0A2P0B524-F1
#
_entry.id   AF-A0A2P0B524-F1
#
_cell.length_a   1.000
_cell.length_b   1.000
_cell.length_c   1.000
_cell.angle_alpha   90.00
_cell.angle_beta   90.00
_cell.angle_gamma   90.00
#
_symmetry.space_group_name_H-M   'P 1'
#
loop_
_entity.id
_entity.type
_entity.pdbx_description
1 polymer ?
#
loop_
_entity_poly.entity_id
_entity_poly.type
_entity_poly.pdbx_seq_one_letter_code
_entity_poly.pdbx_strand_id
1 'polypeptide(L)'
;MTPEQVRGDEPNPPPNPLRGEAAIRIAGETHVLRPSFTTLVAAEEELGPLFALVERAANGELRLAEIAALFWHCLQSREGLTREAVGDAILAGGLAAATKPLRALLGAILQGR
;
A
#
# COMPACT_ATOMS: atom_id res chain seq x y z
N MET A 1 -37.87 -5.74 3.87
CA MET A 1 -36.74 -5.14 4.61
C MET A 1 -35.92 -6.31 5.12
N THR A 2 -34.89 -6.71 4.37
CA THR A 2 -34.05 -7.89 4.67
C THR A 2 -32.82 -7.46 5.48
N PRO A 3 -32.32 -8.32 6.38
CA PRO A 3 -31.19 -8.02 7.26
C PRO A 3 -29.80 -7.93 6.57
N GLU A 4 -29.73 -7.95 5.23
CA GLU A 4 -28.46 -7.93 4.48
C GLU A 4 -27.90 -6.53 4.19
N GLN A 5 -28.69 -5.46 4.37
CA GLN A 5 -28.31 -4.10 3.94
C GLN A 5 -27.56 -3.26 5.01
N VAL A 6 -27.17 -3.84 6.14
CA VAL A 6 -26.47 -3.12 7.24
C VAL A 6 -24.95 -3.37 7.23
N ARG A 7 -24.41 -4.16 6.30
CA ARG A 7 -22.96 -4.47 6.20
C ARG A 7 -22.18 -3.48 5.31
N GLY A 8 -22.65 -2.23 5.20
CA GLY A 8 -22.02 -1.20 4.35
C GLY A 8 -21.25 -0.12 5.10
N ASP A 9 -21.31 -0.11 6.43
CA ASP A 9 -20.80 0.99 7.28
C ASP A 9 -19.88 0.49 8.40
N GLU A 10 -19.20 -0.65 8.21
CA GLU A 10 -18.12 -1.02 9.12
C GLU A 10 -16.84 -0.36 8.60
N PRO A 11 -16.30 0.67 9.30
CA PRO A 11 -15.08 1.31 8.87
C PRO A 11 -13.98 0.25 8.79
N ASN A 12 -13.30 0.20 7.66
CA ASN A 12 -12.16 -0.68 7.44
C ASN A 12 -11.23 -0.57 8.66
N PRO A 13 -10.90 -1.67 9.36
CA PRO A 13 -10.16 -1.59 10.61
C PRO A 13 -8.84 -0.84 10.38
N PRO A 14 -8.41 0.01 11.34
CA PRO A 14 -7.18 0.77 11.19
C PRO A 14 -5.98 -0.19 11.01
N PRO A 15 -4.95 0.22 10.26
CA PRO A 15 -3.78 -0.63 10.02
C PRO A 15 -3.12 -1.00 11.35
N ASN A 16 -2.76 -2.27 11.52
CA ASN A 16 -2.01 -2.75 12.67
C ASN A 16 -0.49 -2.65 12.43
N PRO A 17 0.21 -1.68 13.06
CA PRO A 17 1.65 -1.52 12.87
C PRO A 17 2.47 -2.71 13.38
N LEU A 18 1.92 -3.53 14.29
CA LEU A 18 2.59 -4.76 14.74
C LEU A 18 2.62 -5.86 13.67
N ARG A 19 1.76 -5.76 12.64
CA ARG A 19 1.71 -6.64 11.46
C ARG A 19 2.35 -6.01 10.22
N GLY A 20 3.13 -4.94 10.39
CA GLY A 20 3.70 -4.21 9.26
C GLY A 20 2.67 -3.50 8.38
N GLU A 21 1.42 -3.36 8.84
CA GLU A 21 0.35 -2.74 8.05
C GLU A 21 0.50 -1.21 8.03
N ALA A 22 0.20 -0.61 6.87
CA ALA A 22 0.12 0.82 6.66
C ALA A 22 -1.24 1.19 6.06
N ALA A 23 -1.52 2.48 5.90
CA ALA A 23 -2.75 2.94 5.27
C ALA A 23 -2.49 3.99 4.20
N ILE A 24 -3.30 3.91 3.14
CA ILE A 24 -3.40 4.93 2.09
C ILE A 24 -4.86 5.38 1.99
N ARG A 25 -5.08 6.66 1.64
CA ARG A 25 -6.42 7.17 1.32
C ARG A 25 -6.62 7.19 -0.18
N ILE A 26 -7.64 6.49 -0.70
CA ILE A 26 -8.00 6.44 -2.12
C ILE A 26 -9.45 6.88 -2.23
N ALA A 27 -9.75 7.84 -3.11
CA ALA A 27 -11.11 8.38 -3.30
C ALA A 27 -11.83 8.81 -1.99
N GLY A 28 -11.08 9.20 -0.95
CA GLY A 28 -11.63 9.60 0.36
C GLY A 28 -11.78 8.45 1.36
N GLU A 29 -11.62 7.20 0.92
CA GLU A 29 -11.68 6.00 1.75
C GLU A 29 -10.29 5.55 2.21
N THR A 30 -10.22 4.91 3.39
CA THR A 30 -8.96 4.39 3.92
C THR A 30 -8.81 2.92 3.56
N HIS A 31 -7.69 2.59 2.91
CA HIS A 31 -7.33 1.23 2.54
C HIS A 31 -6.05 0.80 3.26
N VAL A 32 -6.05 -0.46 3.70
CA VAL A 32 -4.92 -1.07 4.39
C VAL A 32 -3.93 -1.63 3.36
N LEU A 33 -2.66 -1.30 3.56
CA LEU A 33 -1.52 -1.90 2.90
C LEU A 33 -0.94 -2.95 3.85
N ARG A 34 -0.98 -4.22 3.46
CA ARG A 34 -0.48 -5.35 4.23
C ARG A 34 0.58 -6.11 3.43
N PRO A 35 1.86 -5.97 3.78
CA PRO A 35 2.88 -6.83 3.20
C PRO A 35 2.67 -8.27 3.66
N SER A 36 2.85 -9.21 2.75
CA SER A 36 2.87 -10.65 2.98
C SER A 36 3.83 -11.29 1.99
N PHE A 37 4.26 -12.52 2.23
CA PHE A 37 5.15 -13.22 1.30
C PHE A 37 4.64 -13.18 -0.15
N THR A 38 3.37 -13.51 -0.38
CA THR A 38 2.77 -13.52 -1.72
C THR A 38 2.74 -12.13 -2.37
N THR A 39 2.41 -11.08 -1.62
CA THR A 39 2.38 -9.71 -2.18
C THR A 39 3.78 -9.20 -2.48
N LEU A 40 4.78 -9.58 -1.67
CA LEU A 40 6.16 -9.18 -1.84
C LEU A 40 6.83 -9.90 -3.01
N VAL A 41 6.53 -11.18 -3.23
CA VAL A 41 6.95 -11.90 -4.45
C VAL A 41 6.35 -11.25 -5.70
N ALA A 42 5.05 -10.96 -5.70
CA ALA A 42 4.40 -10.29 -6.83
C ALA A 42 4.96 -8.88 -7.07
N ALA A 43 5.30 -8.15 -6.01
CA ALA A 43 5.97 -6.86 -6.12
C ALA A 43 7.39 -7.00 -6.69
N GLU A 44 8.14 -8.01 -6.28
CA GLU A 44 9.51 -8.26 -6.76
C GLU A 44 9.54 -8.63 -8.25
N GLU A 45 8.56 -9.39 -8.73
CA GLU A 45 8.40 -9.72 -10.14
C GLU A 45 8.23 -8.46 -11.03
N GLU A 46 7.59 -7.42 -10.51
CA GLU A 46 7.34 -6.17 -11.25
C GLU A 46 8.42 -5.09 -11.02
N LEU A 47 8.92 -4.97 -9.79
CA LEU A 47 9.83 -3.90 -9.35
C LEU A 47 11.32 -4.30 -9.40
N GLY A 48 11.59 -5.58 -9.61
CA GLY A 48 12.89 -6.19 -9.38
C GLY A 48 13.18 -6.40 -7.89
N PRO A 49 14.42 -6.80 -7.54
CA PRO A 49 14.78 -7.24 -6.20
C PRO A 49 14.40 -6.24 -5.10
N LEU A 50 13.78 -6.72 -4.02
CA LEU A 50 13.31 -5.85 -2.93
C LEU A 50 14.44 -5.07 -2.26
N PHE A 51 15.65 -5.63 -2.15
CA PHE A 51 16.82 -4.91 -1.66
C PHE A 51 17.21 -3.73 -2.56
N ALA A 52 17.22 -3.94 -3.88
CA ALA A 52 17.50 -2.86 -4.82
C ALA A 52 16.44 -1.75 -4.75
N LEU A 53 15.18 -2.10 -4.51
CA LEU A 53 14.10 -1.13 -4.26
C LEU A 53 14.35 -0.29 -3.00
N VAL A 54 14.76 -0.95 -1.90
CA VAL A 54 15.10 -0.27 -0.64
C VAL A 54 16.30 0.68 -0.82
N GLU A 55 17.34 0.24 -1.54
CA GLU A 55 18.51 1.07 -1.82
C GLU A 55 18.14 2.32 -2.64
N ARG A 56 17.33 2.16 -3.70
CA ARG A 56 16.80 3.32 -4.46
C ARG A 56 16.01 4.27 -3.57
N ALA A 57 15.19 3.74 -2.66
CA ALA A 57 14.44 4.56 -1.71
C ALA A 57 15.36 5.34 -0.76
N ALA A 58 16.42 4.70 -0.25
CA ALA A 58 17.41 5.35 0.62
C ALA A 58 18.20 6.44 -0.10
N ASN A 59 18.48 6.26 -1.40
CA ASN A 59 19.18 7.23 -2.24
C ASN A 59 18.28 8.33 -2.80
N GLY A 60 16.96 8.28 -2.57
CA GLY A 60 16.01 9.24 -3.13
C GLY A 60 15.76 9.06 -4.64
N GLU A 61 16.09 7.89 -5.19
CA GLU A 61 15.96 7.55 -6.61
C GLU A 61 14.66 6.80 -6.91
N LEU A 62 13.82 6.56 -5.90
CA LEU A 62 12.58 5.84 -6.04
C LEU A 62 11.59 6.60 -6.93
N ARG A 63 11.15 5.94 -8.00
CA ARG A 63 10.21 6.52 -8.97
C ARG A 63 8.79 6.45 -8.44
N LEU A 64 7.97 7.40 -8.86
CA LEU A 64 6.55 7.44 -8.51
C LEU A 64 5.82 6.14 -8.89
N ALA A 65 6.13 5.59 -10.06
CA ALA A 65 5.55 4.32 -10.53
C ALA A 65 5.89 3.14 -9.61
N GLU A 66 7.08 3.13 -9.01
CA GLU A 66 7.52 2.07 -8.09
C GLU A 66 6.77 2.16 -6.76
N ILE A 67 6.50 3.37 -6.28
CA ILE A 67 5.66 3.60 -5.09
C ILE A 67 4.24 3.10 -5.36
N ALA A 68 3.65 3.48 -6.50
CA ALA A 68 2.29 3.08 -6.87
C ALA A 68 2.17 1.56 -7.02
N ALA A 69 3.12 0.91 -7.67
CA ALA A 69 3.14 -0.54 -7.83
C ALA A 69 3.34 -1.27 -6.49
N LEU A 70 4.24 -0.80 -5.63
CA LEU A 70 4.40 -1.39 -4.29
C LEU A 70 3.10 -1.30 -3.48
N PHE A 71 2.43 -0.15 -3.50
CA PHE A 71 1.16 0.04 -2.81
C PHE A 71 0.07 -0.84 -3.41
N TRP A 72 -0.03 -0.91 -4.73
CA TRP A 72 -0.97 -1.79 -5.41
C TRP A 72 -0.81 -3.24 -4.98
N HIS A 73 0.43 -3.74 -4.95
CA HIS A 73 0.70 -5.10 -4.53
C HIS A 73 0.38 -5.34 -3.05
N CYS A 74 0.67 -4.37 -2.19
CA CYS A 74 0.40 -4.46 -0.76
C CYS A 74 -1.06 -4.18 -0.37
N LEU A 75 -1.95 -3.72 -1.26
CA LEU A 75 -3.36 -3.52 -0.92
C LEU A 75 -3.98 -4.83 -0.40
N GLN A 76 -4.55 -4.76 0.82
CA GLN A 76 -5.21 -5.91 1.44
C GLN A 76 -6.46 -6.35 0.65
N SER A 77 -7.23 -5.39 0.15
CA SER A 77 -8.34 -5.62 -0.78
C SER A 77 -8.21 -4.66 -1.95
N ARG A 78 -8.41 -5.19 -3.16
CA ARG A 78 -8.40 -4.43 -4.43
C ARG A 78 -9.80 -4.39 -5.06
N GLU A 79 -10.81 -4.86 -4.34
CA GLU A 79 -12.18 -4.88 -4.84
C GLU A 79 -12.65 -3.45 -5.16
N GLY A 80 -13.13 -3.24 -6.40
CA GLY A 80 -13.53 -1.92 -6.88
C GLY A 80 -12.40 -0.92 -7.12
N LEU A 81 -11.14 -1.28 -6.90
CA LEU A 81 -9.98 -0.42 -7.11
C LEU A 81 -9.26 -0.74 -8.42
N THR A 82 -8.73 0.30 -9.06
CA THR A 82 -7.84 0.18 -10.22
C THR A 82 -6.41 0.58 -9.84
N ARG A 83 -5.43 0.16 -10.66
CA ARG A 83 -4.03 0.59 -10.46
C ARG A 83 -3.90 2.10 -10.60
N GLU A 84 -4.64 2.67 -11.54
CA GLU A 84 -4.71 4.10 -11.80
C GLU A 84 -5.23 4.86 -10.59
N ALA A 85 -6.26 4.35 -9.90
CA ALA A 85 -6.79 4.97 -8.69
C ALA A 85 -5.76 5.09 -7.55
N VAL A 86 -4.82 4.14 -7.44
CA VAL A 86 -3.70 4.23 -6.48
C VAL A 86 -2.75 5.35 -6.87
N GLY A 87 -2.42 5.47 -8.16
CA GLY A 87 -1.58 6.56 -8.68
C GLY A 87 -2.23 7.93 -8.45
N ASP A 88 -3.52 8.05 -8.77
CA ASP A 88 -4.32 9.25 -8.56
C ASP A 88 -4.40 9.62 -7.07
N ALA A 89 -4.52 8.63 -6.18
CA ALA A 89 -4.51 8.85 -4.74
C ALA A 89 -3.16 9.39 -4.23
N ILE A 90 -2.04 8.87 -4.74
CA ILE A 90 -0.70 9.39 -4.42
C ILE A 90 -0.56 10.81 -4.93
N LEU A 91 -1.04 11.10 -6.15
CA LEU A 91 -0.99 12.43 -6.74
C LEU A 91 -1.84 13.44 -5.95
N ALA A 92 -3.08 13.06 -5.61
CA ALA A 92 -4.02 13.90 -4.87
C ALA A 92 -3.57 14.16 -3.41
N GLY A 93 -2.94 13.18 -2.76
CA GLY A 93 -2.35 13.34 -1.42
C GLY A 93 -0.99 14.03 -1.44
N GLY A 94 -0.31 14.05 -2.59
CA GLY A 94 1.06 14.51 -2.76
C GLY A 94 2.11 13.49 -2.30
N LEU A 95 3.31 13.58 -2.88
CA LEU A 95 4.42 12.65 -2.60
C LEU A 95 4.80 12.64 -1.12
N ALA A 96 4.75 13.80 -0.45
CA ALA A 96 5.02 13.92 0.98
C ALA A 96 4.08 13.04 1.81
N ALA A 97 2.78 12.98 1.49
CA ALA A 97 1.83 12.15 2.23
C ALA A 97 2.07 10.65 1.99
N ALA A 98 2.51 10.26 0.79
CA ALA A 98 2.84 8.88 0.45
C ALA A 98 4.12 8.36 1.15
N THR A 99 5.01 9.25 1.60
CA THR A 99 6.26 8.84 2.28
C THR A 99 6.03 8.10 3.59
N LYS A 100 4.95 8.42 4.32
CA LYS A 100 4.63 7.77 5.61
C LYS A 100 4.29 6.28 5.44
N PRO A 101 3.29 5.89 4.62
CA PRO A 101 3.01 4.48 4.36
C PRO A 101 4.18 3.78 3.67
N LEU A 102 4.90 4.46 2.77
CA LEU A 102 6.10 3.91 2.13
C LEU A 102 7.17 3.50 3.16
N ARG A 103 7.49 4.39 4.10
CA ARG A 103 8.47 4.10 5.16
C ARG A 103 8.04 2.92 6.03
N ALA A 104 6.75 2.83 6.35
CA ALA A 104 6.21 1.73 7.12
C ALA A 104 6.38 0.38 6.39
N LEU A 105 6.05 0.33 5.09
CA LEU A 105 6.23 -0.87 4.27
C LEU A 105 7.70 -1.27 4.12
N LEU A 106 8.58 -0.34 3.78
CA LEU A 106 10.02 -0.64 3.65
C LEU A 106 10.61 -1.13 4.98
N GLY A 107 10.20 -0.52 6.09
CA GLY A 107 10.57 -0.98 7.43
C GLY A 107 10.06 -2.38 7.74
N ALA A 108 8.80 -2.70 7.40
CA ALA A 108 8.22 -4.02 7.58
C ALA A 108 8.93 -5.10 6.75
N ILE A 109 9.25 -4.80 5.48
CA ILE A 109 10.00 -5.69 4.58
C ILE A 109 11.37 -6.03 5.18
N LEU A 110 12.11 -5.03 5.66
CA LEU A 110 13.44 -5.23 6.26
C LEU A 110 13.40 -5.95 7.60
N GLN A 111 12.31 -5.80 8.36
CA GLN A 111 12.14 -6.41 9.67
C GLN A 111 11.45 -7.78 9.63
N GLY A 112 10.96 -8.22 8.46
CA GLY A 112 10.21 -9.46 8.28
C GLY A 112 8.87 -9.47 9.03
N ARG A 113 8.12 -8.37 8.98
CA ARG A 113 6.82 -8.18 9.67
C ARG A 113 5.65 -8.15 8.72
#